data_AF-B4X3F2-F1
#
_entry.id   AF-B4X3F2-F1
#
_cell.length_a   1.000
_cell.length_b   1.000
_cell.length_c   1.000
_cell.angle_alpha   90.00
_cell.angle_beta   90.00
_cell.angle_gamma   90.00
#
_symmetry.space_group_name_H-M   'P 1'
#
loop_
_entity.id
_entity.type
_entity.pdbx_description
1 polymer ?
#
loop_
_entity_poly.entity_id
_entity_poly.type
_entity_poly.pdbx_seq_one_letter_code
_entity_poly.pdbx_strand_id
1 'polypeptide(L)' 'MHEEPQVLHYGQPGKGLALKEGMVFTIEPMINQGKAKVKLKKDGWTVVTSDKKLSAQWEHTVAVTSDGYEVLTLRAEERI' A
#
# COMPACT_ATOMS: atom_id res chain seq x y z
N MET A 1 -4.38 -6.71 11.94
CA MET A 1 -3.13 -6.96 12.69
C MET A 1 -2.00 -6.56 11.78
N HIS A 2 -1.20 -5.55 12.13
CA HIS A 2 -0.11 -5.02 11.29
C HIS A 2 1.20 -5.10 12.08
N GLU A 3 2.29 -5.39 11.40
CA GLU A 3 3.65 -5.41 11.95
C GLU A 3 4.64 -4.76 10.97
N GLU A 4 5.91 -4.65 11.36
CA GLU A 4 6.94 -4.12 10.47
C GLU A 4 7.16 -5.05 9.25
N PRO A 5 7.52 -4.51 8.06
CA PRO A 5 7.91 -3.12 7.82
C PRO A 5 6.73 -2.19 7.52
N GLN A 6 6.81 -0.94 8.00
CA GLN A 6 5.94 0.13 7.48
C GLN A 6 6.33 0.54 6.06
N VAL A 7 5.47 0.26 5.08
CA VAL A 7 5.67 0.64 3.68
C VAL A 7 4.88 1.91 3.34
N LEU A 8 5.58 3.04 3.23
CA LEU A 8 4.97 4.32 2.85
C LEU A 8 4.78 4.40 1.33
N HIS A 9 3.60 4.83 0.88
CA HIS A 9 3.29 5.02 -0.55
C HIS A 9 3.66 6.41 -1.09
N TYR A 10 4.53 7.12 -0.38
CA TYR A 10 5.13 8.39 -0.77
C TYR A 10 6.58 8.40 -0.32
N GLY A 11 7.44 9.12 -1.04
CA GLY A 11 8.86 9.20 -0.72
C GLY A 11 9.69 9.69 -1.88
N GLN A 12 11.01 9.45 -1.78
CA GLN A 12 11.96 9.75 -2.84
C GLN A 12 12.44 8.43 -3.46
N PRO A 13 12.50 8.31 -4.80
CA PRO A 13 13.05 7.13 -5.46
C PRO A 13 14.46 6.78 -4.95
N GLY A 14 14.72 5.49 -4.71
CA GLY A 14 16.01 5.00 -4.23
C GLY A 14 16.29 5.24 -2.74
N LYS A 15 15.30 5.71 -1.96
CA LYS A 15 15.36 5.80 -0.50
C LYS A 15 14.38 4.80 0.14
N GLY A 16 14.68 4.36 1.35
CA GLY A 16 13.82 3.46 2.13
C GLY A 16 14.55 2.23 2.65
N LEU A 17 13.77 1.27 3.14
CA LEU A 17 14.26 -0.02 3.61
C LEU A 17 14.78 -0.86 2.43
N ALA A 18 15.93 -1.50 2.61
CA ALA A 18 16.39 -2.52 1.67
C ALA A 18 15.58 -3.81 1.87
N LEU A 19 14.91 -4.27 0.82
CA LEU A 19 14.15 -5.53 0.81
C LEU A 19 15.11 -6.72 0.88
N LYS A 20 14.74 -7.73 1.67
CA LYS A 20 15.51 -8.97 1.86
C LYS A 20 14.61 -10.16 1.64
N GLU A 21 15.18 -11.23 1.09
CA GLU A 21 14.50 -12.52 0.95
C GLU A 21 13.81 -12.95 2.25
N GLY A 22 12.58 -13.48 2.13
CA GLY A 22 11.75 -13.91 3.25
C GLY A 22 10.90 -12.81 3.88
N MET A 23 11.06 -11.55 3.48
CA MET A 23 10.13 -10.48 3.87
C MET A 23 8.78 -10.67 3.18
N VAL A 24 7.70 -10.45 3.93
CA VAL A 24 6.32 -10.43 3.43
C VAL A 24 5.65 -9.15 3.90
N PHE A 25 5.04 -8.41 2.98
CA PHE A 25 4.37 -7.13 3.29
C PHE A 25 3.31 -6.81 2.24
N THR A 26 2.47 -5.81 2.54
CA THR A 26 1.45 -5.31 1.62
C THR A 26 1.95 -4.11 0.83
N ILE A 27 1.54 -4.02 -0.42
CA ILE A 27 1.54 -2.78 -1.20
C ILE A 27 0.08 -2.39 -1.41
N GLU A 28 -0.37 -1.36 -0.70
CA GLU A 28 -1.78 -0.98 -0.59
C GLU A 28 -2.07 0.52 -0.83
N PRO A 29 -1.59 1.12 -1.94
CA PRO A 29 -1.64 2.56 -2.15
C PRO A 29 -3.08 3.08 -2.25
N MET A 30 -3.36 4.16 -1.52
CA MET A 30 -4.59 4.95 -1.66
C MET A 30 -4.32 6.20 -2.50
N ILE A 31 -4.96 6.30 -3.67
CA ILE A 31 -4.76 7.40 -4.62
C ILE A 31 -5.98 8.33 -4.59
N ASN A 32 -5.74 9.58 -4.23
CA ASN A 32 -6.77 10.62 -4.20
C ASN A 32 -6.80 11.38 -5.52
N GLN A 33 -8.01 11.61 -6.07
CA GLN A 33 -8.20 12.50 -7.23
C GLN A 33 -7.81 13.96 -6.92
N GLY A 34 -7.89 14.34 -5.65
CA GLY A 34 -7.62 15.68 -5.16
C GLY A 34 -6.33 15.78 -4.35
N LYS A 35 -6.44 16.33 -3.15
CA LYS A 35 -5.30 16.54 -2.24
C LYS A 35 -5.00 15.29 -1.41
N ALA A 36 -3.74 15.14 -0.98
CA ALA A 36 -3.32 14.04 -0.11
C ALA A 36 -3.95 14.08 1.30
N LYS A 37 -4.33 15.26 1.80
CA LYS A 37 -4.83 15.43 3.16
C LYS A 37 -6.17 14.71 3.38
N VAL A 38 -6.26 13.93 4.45
CA VAL A 38 -7.46 13.18 4.88
C VAL A 38 -8.03 13.70 6.21
N LYS A 39 -9.20 13.19 6.60
CA LYS A 39 -9.84 13.40 7.91
C LYS A 39 -10.49 12.11 8.40
N LEU A 40 -10.29 11.78 9.67
CA LEU A 40 -11.04 10.73 10.37
C LEU A 40 -12.44 11.26 10.74
N LYS A 41 -13.48 10.46 10.49
CA LYS A 41 -14.85 10.77 10.89
C LYS A 41 -15.07 10.52 12.37
N LYS A 42 -16.21 11.00 12.88
CA LYS A 42 -16.62 10.86 14.28
C LYS A 42 -16.85 9.40 14.71
N ASP A 43 -17.02 8.50 13.75
CA ASP A 43 -17.14 7.06 14.01
C ASP A 43 -15.82 6.41 14.44
N GLY A 44 -14.69 7.11 14.31
CA GLY A 44 -13.37 6.60 14.69
C GLY A 44 -12.74 5.65 13.66
N TRP A 45 -13.37 5.44 12.51
CA TRP A 45 -12.94 4.47 11.50
C TRP A 45 -12.88 5.04 10.09
N THR A 46 -13.91 5.77 9.67
CA THR A 46 -14.01 6.20 8.27
C THR A 46 -13.02 7.33 8.00
N VAL A 47 -12.06 7.08 7.11
CA VAL A 47 -11.13 8.09 6.61
C VAL A 47 -11.66 8.63 5.28
N VAL A 48 -11.78 9.95 5.17
CA VAL A 48 -12.21 10.63 3.93
C VAL A 48 -11.18 11.64 3.46
N THR A 49 -11.13 11.90 2.16
CA THR A 49 -10.36 13.01 1.60
C THR A 49 -10.87 14.33 2.17
N SER A 50 -9.94 15.23 2.51
CA SER A 50 -10.29 16.51 3.15
C SER A 50 -11.04 17.45 2.20
N ASP A 51 -10.88 17.27 0.89
CA ASP A 51 -11.59 17.98 -0.18
C ASP A 51 -12.80 17.21 -0.74
N LYS A 52 -13.12 16.04 -0.16
CA LYS A 52 -14.28 15.18 -0.50
C LYS A 52 -14.29 14.66 -1.95
N LYS A 53 -13.15 14.70 -2.65
CA LYS A 53 -13.02 14.05 -3.96
C LYS A 53 -12.82 12.54 -3.82
N LEU A 54 -12.97 11.83 -4.94
CA LEU A 54 -12.83 10.37 -4.99
C LEU A 54 -11.42 9.93 -4.58
N SER A 55 -11.36 8.74 -4.00
CA SER A 55 -10.15 8.00 -3.70
C SER A 55 -10.35 6.55 -4.12
N ALA A 56 -9.28 5.90 -4.57
CA ALA A 56 -9.28 4.50 -4.93
C ALA A 56 -8.09 3.81 -4.25
N GLN A 57 -8.25 2.52 -3.95
CA GLN A 57 -7.22 1.68 -3.35
C GLN A 57 -7.27 0.30 -4.00
N TRP A 58 -6.10 -0.31 -4.13
CA TRP A 58 -5.93 -1.73 -4.37
C TRP A 58 -4.79 -2.22 -3.49
N GLU A 59 -4.74 -3.53 -3.25
CA GLU A 59 -3.77 -4.13 -2.35
C GLU A 59 -3.36 -5.51 -2.84
N HIS A 60 -2.07 -5.80 -2.72
CA HIS A 60 -1.54 -7.15 -2.74
C HIS A 60 -0.57 -7.40 -1.60
N THR A 61 -0.57 -8.63 -1.09
CA THR A 61 0.52 -9.18 -0.28
C THR A 61 1.62 -9.72 -1.20
N VAL A 62 2.85 -9.31 -0.92
CA VAL A 62 4.05 -9.66 -1.70
C VAL A 62 5.07 -10.35 -0.80
N ALA A 63 5.66 -11.43 -1.28
CA ALA A 63 6.82 -12.09 -0.67
C ALA A 63 8.08 -11.78 -1.48
N VAL A 64 9.16 -11.40 -0.80
CA VAL A 64 10.47 -11.18 -1.44
C VAL A 64 11.21 -12.51 -1.57
N THR A 65 11.63 -12.86 -2.78
CA THR A 65 12.40 -14.08 -3.08
C THR A 65 13.89 -13.75 -3.25
N SER A 66 14.73 -14.78 -3.42
CA SER A 66 16.17 -14.61 -3.66
C SER A 66 16.50 -13.80 -4.91
N ASP A 67 15.60 -13.79 -5.89
CA ASP A 67 15.79 -13.24 -7.25
C ASP A 67 14.69 -12.23 -7.67
N GLY A 68 13.73 -11.95 -6.80
CA GLY A 68 12.61 -11.08 -7.12
C GLY A 68 11.51 -11.09 -6.06
N TYR A 69 10.28 -11.35 -6.49
CA TYR A 69 9.12 -11.35 -5.62
C TYR A 69 8.01 -12.29 -6.14
N GLU A 70 7.11 -12.69 -5.26
CA GLU A 70 5.87 -13.38 -5.56
C GLU A 70 4.68 -12.56 -5.06
N VAL A 71 3.64 -12.42 -5.90
CA VAL A 71 2.38 -11.77 -5.51
C VAL A 71 1.42 -12.84 -5.00
N LEU A 72 1.34 -13.00 -3.68
CA LEU A 72 0.60 -14.09 -3.01
C LEU A 72 -0.93 -13.99 -3.14
N THR A 73 -1.41 -12.85 -3.61
CA THR A 73 -2.85 -12.52 -3.73
C THR A 73 -3.24 -12.20 -5.16
N LEU A 74 -2.40 -12.56 -6.14
CA LEU A 74 -2.66 -12.37 -7.56
C LEU A 74 -3.85 -13.25 -7.99
N ARG A 75 -4.77 -12.66 -8.74
CA ARG A 75 -5.91 -13.39 -9.31
C ARG A 75 -5.54 -14.09 -10.61
N ALA A 76 -6.33 -15.09 -10.99
CA ALA A 76 -6.08 -15.88 -12.19
C ALA A 76 -6.13 -15.06 -13.49
N GLU A 77 -6.90 -13.97 -13.50
CA GLU A 77 -7.04 -13.06 -14.63
C GLU A 77 -5.98 -11.95 -14.69
N GLU A 78 -5.21 -11.76 -13.62
CA GLU A 78 -4.20 -10.71 -13.51
C GLU A 78 -2.86 -11.18 -14.11
N ARG A 79 -2.05 -10.22 -14.55
CA ARG A 79 -0.72 -10.48 -15.12
C ARG A 79 0.31 -9.60 -14.42
N ILE A 80 1.49 -10.17 -14.21
CA ILE A 80 2.67 -9.47 -13.70
C ILE A 80 3.42 -8.84 -14.86
#